data_AF-A0A645FMA3-F1
#
_entry.id   AF-A0A645FMA3-F1
#
_cell.length_a   1.000
_cell.length_b   1.000
_cell.length_c   1.000
_cell.angle_alpha   90.00
_cell.angle_beta   90.00
_cell.angle_gamma   90.00
#
_symmetry.space_group_name_H-M   'P 1'
#
loop_
_entity.id
_entity.type
_entity.pdbx_description
1 polymer ?
#
loop_
_entity_poly.entity_id
_entity_poly.type
_entity_poly.pdbx_seq_one_letter_code
_entity_poly.pdbx_strand_id
1 'polypeptide(L)'
;MQRVPLVINVPGVKKLVWNHKMALGLVNLPRSLALLLGIDFESGLGTDIFDGSDAPVIFRNGSYVTGEIFVEPAKKSAVNVRSGEPRDYSAYAEMTERVKKTLDISDKILEYDLMPQIYNK
;
A
#
# COMPACT_ATOMS: atom_id res chain seq x y z
N MET A 1 1.32 -8.83 13.21
CA MET A 1 1.70 -8.40 11.85
C MET A 1 3.13 -8.79 11.55
N GLN A 2 3.38 -9.28 10.34
CA GLN A 2 4.73 -9.60 9.90
C GLN A 2 5.36 -8.35 9.27
N ARG A 3 6.38 -7.78 9.93
CA ARG A 3 7.22 -6.74 9.36
C ARG A 3 8.43 -7.42 8.72
N VAL A 4 8.78 -6.98 7.52
CA VAL A 4 9.93 -7.50 6.77
C VAL A 4 10.89 -6.33 6.53
N PRO A 5 12.22 -6.51 6.72
CA PRO A 5 13.17 -5.44 6.43
C PRO A 5 13.21 -5.14 4.93
N LEU A 6 13.20 -3.84 4.60
CA LEU A 6 13.51 -3.33 3.27
C LEU A 6 14.78 -2.49 3.37
N VAL A 7 15.79 -2.82 2.56
CA VAL A 7 17.06 -2.09 2.50
C VAL A 7 17.31 -1.70 1.05
N ILE A 8 17.46 -0.40 0.79
CA ILE A 8 17.76 0.15 -0.54
C ILE A 8 19.06 0.94 -0.43
N ASN A 9 20.06 0.58 -1.25
CA ASN A 9 21.32 1.30 -1.37
C ASN A 9 21.41 1.97 -2.73
N VAL A 10 21.54 3.30 -2.76
CA VAL A 10 21.65 4.08 -4.00
C VAL A 10 23.05 4.70 -4.07
N PRO A 11 23.87 4.36 -5.09
CA PRO A 11 25.20 4.92 -5.24
C PRO A 11 25.21 6.45 -5.25
N GLY A 12 26.14 7.06 -4.51
CA GLY A 12 26.26 8.52 -4.41
C GLY A 12 25.22 9.19 -3.49
N VAL A 13 24.22 8.46 -2.99
CA VAL A 13 23.21 8.99 -2.06
C VAL A 13 23.54 8.59 -0.63
N LYS A 14 23.86 9.57 0.23
CA LYS A 14 24.20 9.32 1.63
C LYS A 14 23.00 8.85 2.47
N LYS A 15 21.81 9.38 2.19
CA LYS A 15 20.57 9.04 2.89
C LYS A 15 19.39 9.25 1.97
N LEU A 16 18.63 8.19 1.75
CA LEU A 16 17.35 8.26 1.06
C LEU A 16 16.31 8.85 2.02
N VAL A 17 15.67 9.95 1.62
CA VAL A 17 14.54 10.52 2.36
C VAL A 17 13.28 9.82 1.90
N TRP A 18 12.49 9.28 2.82
CA TRP A 18 11.23 8.59 2.52
C TRP A 18 10.17 8.92 3.58
N ASN A 19 8.91 8.66 3.26
CA ASN A 19 7.79 8.98 4.15
C ASN A 19 7.71 8.01 5.34
N HIS A 20 8.39 8.34 6.44
CA HIS A 20 8.41 7.55 7.68
C HIS A 20 7.05 7.35 8.35
N LYS A 21 6.02 8.11 7.95
CA LYS A 21 4.65 7.98 8.47
C LYS A 21 3.84 6.94 7.70
N MET A 22 4.26 6.63 6.47
CA MET A 22 3.56 5.69 5.62
C MET A 22 3.83 4.26 6.07
N ALA A 23 2.76 3.47 6.17
CA ALA A 23 2.90 2.03 6.23
C ALA A 23 3.31 1.54 4.83
N LEU A 24 4.42 0.80 4.72
CA LEU A 24 4.98 0.36 3.44
C LEU A 24 4.59 -1.09 3.13
N GLY A 25 3.97 -1.31 1.98
CA GLY A 25 3.69 -2.63 1.42
C GLY A 25 4.60 -2.93 0.24
N LEU A 26 4.80 -4.22 -0.07
CA LEU A 26 5.62 -4.61 -1.22
C LEU A 26 5.06 -4.10 -2.55
N VAL A 27 3.75 -3.85 -2.63
CA VAL A 27 3.08 -3.29 -3.81
C VAL A 27 3.56 -1.88 -4.15
N ASN A 28 4.16 -1.15 -3.21
CA ASN A 28 4.71 0.19 -3.43
C ASN A 28 6.08 0.18 -4.14
N LEU A 29 6.78 -0.97 -4.14
CA LEU A 29 8.15 -1.06 -4.64
C LEU A 29 8.29 -0.79 -6.15
N PRO A 30 7.43 -1.32 -7.05
CA PRO A 30 7.59 -1.08 -8.48
C PRO A 30 7.64 0.40 -8.84
N ARG A 31 6.70 1.21 -8.35
CA ARG A 31 6.65 2.66 -8.60
C ARG A 31 7.85 3.38 -7.99
N SER A 32 8.19 3.07 -6.74
CA SER A 32 9.30 3.71 -6.03
C SER A 32 10.65 3.42 -6.69
N LEU A 33 10.88 2.17 -7.12
CA LEU A 33 12.12 1.78 -7.79
C LEU A 33 12.22 2.38 -9.20
N ALA A 34 11.11 2.44 -9.94
CA ALA A 34 11.09 3.09 -11.25
C ALA A 34 11.50 4.57 -11.16
N LEU A 35 11.01 5.30 -10.15
CA LEU A 35 11.39 6.68 -9.90
C LEU A 35 12.89 6.82 -9.60
N LEU A 36 13.48 5.93 -8.79
CA LEU A 36 14.93 5.94 -8.54
C LEU A 36 15.76 5.67 -9.80
N LEU A 37 15.21 4.94 -10.76
CA LEU A 37 15.85 4.61 -12.03
C LEU A 37 15.59 5.67 -13.12
N GLY A 38 14.79 6.71 -12.84
CA GLY A 38 14.39 7.70 -13.85
C GLY A 38 13.46 7.12 -14.92
N ILE A 39 12.73 6.05 -14.60
CA ILE A 39 11.75 5.42 -15.47
C ILE A 39 10.38 5.98 -15.14
N ASP A 40 9.65 6.43 -16.15
CA ASP A 40 8.26 6.83 -15.98
C ASP A 40 7.37 5.60 -15.75
N PHE A 41 6.69 5.58 -14.60
CA PHE A 41 5.86 4.46 -14.16
C PHE A 41 4.56 5.00 -13.57
N GLU A 42 3.60 5.22 -14.46
CA GLU A 42 2.29 5.77 -14.12
C GLU A 42 1.26 4.67 -13.80
N SER A 43 1.56 3.41 -14.10
CA SER A 43 0.61 2.29 -14.00
C SER A 43 0.97 1.32 -12.87
N GLY A 44 0.10 1.20 -11.87
CA GLY A 44 0.30 0.26 -10.78
C GLY A 44 -0.69 0.45 -9.64
N LEU A 45 -0.80 -0.56 -8.77
CA LEU A 45 -1.71 -0.52 -7.61
C LEU A 45 -1.08 0.11 -6.36
N GLY A 46 0.25 0.27 -6.34
CA GLY A 46 0.98 0.87 -5.23
C GLY A 46 1.31 2.34 -5.48
N THR A 47 1.44 3.09 -4.39
CA THR A 47 1.91 4.48 -4.37
C THR A 47 3.44 4.53 -4.22
N ASP A 48 4.02 5.71 -4.44
CA ASP A 48 5.45 5.94 -4.24
C ASP A 48 5.76 6.12 -2.75
N ILE A 49 6.85 5.54 -2.24
CA ILE A 49 7.29 5.67 -0.84
C ILE A 49 7.97 7.01 -0.53
N PHE A 50 8.34 7.76 -1.57
CA PHE A 50 8.93 9.10 -1.44
C PHE A 50 7.87 10.20 -1.43
N ASP A 51 6.65 9.91 -1.91
CA ASP A 51 5.55 10.85 -1.85
C ASP A 51 5.02 10.99 -0.41
N GLY A 52 4.55 12.18 -0.07
CA GLY A 52 4.01 12.48 1.25
C GLY A 52 2.60 11.94 1.46
N SER A 53 2.10 11.06 0.58
CA SER A 53 0.72 10.59 0.66
C SER A 53 0.53 9.55 1.76
N ASP A 54 -0.66 9.56 2.37
CA ASP A 54 -1.09 8.51 3.28
C ASP A 54 -1.71 7.38 2.46
N ALA A 55 -1.00 6.26 2.33
CA ALA A 55 -1.48 5.05 1.68
C ALA A 55 -1.57 3.88 2.67
N PRO A 56 -2.62 3.04 2.59
CA PRO A 56 -2.74 1.87 3.44
C PRO A 56 -1.84 0.73 2.97
N VAL A 57 -1.36 -0.09 3.90
CA VAL A 57 -0.82 -1.43 3.58
C VAL A 57 -1.98 -2.40 3.58
N ILE A 58 -2.30 -2.92 2.39
CA ILE A 58 -3.42 -3.84 2.19
C ILE A 58 -2.93 -5.28 2.32
N PHE A 59 -3.59 -6.05 3.18
CA PHE A 59 -3.40 -7.50 3.25
C PHE A 59 -4.41 -8.22 2.36
N ARG A 60 -4.06 -9.42 1.92
CA ARG A 60 -4.87 -10.20 0.98
C ARG A 60 -6.26 -10.58 1.50
N ASN A 61 -6.42 -10.66 2.82
CA ASN A 61 -7.70 -10.94 3.46
C ASN A 61 -8.62 -9.70 3.62
N GLY A 62 -8.23 -8.55 3.05
CA GLY A 62 -8.99 -7.30 3.13
C GLY A 62 -8.77 -6.47 4.39
N SER A 63 -8.00 -6.97 5.36
CA SER A 63 -7.50 -6.14 6.46
C SER A 63 -6.40 -5.20 5.97
N TYR A 64 -6.15 -4.11 6.68
CA TYR A 64 -5.13 -3.14 6.27
C TYR A 64 -4.59 -2.31 7.43
N VAL A 65 -3.40 -1.74 7.24
CA VAL A 65 -2.83 -0.71 8.12
C VAL A 65 -2.96 0.64 7.47
N THR A 66 -3.43 1.64 8.21
CA THR A 66 -3.29 3.06 7.83
C THR A 66 -2.65 3.81 8.99
N GLY A 67 -1.48 4.42 8.75
CA GLY A 67 -0.63 4.96 9.81
C GLY A 67 -0.31 3.91 10.88
N GLU A 68 -0.82 4.12 12.09
CA GLU A 68 -0.66 3.19 13.23
C GLU A 68 -1.93 2.40 13.56
N ILE A 69 -2.92 2.42 12.67
CA ILE A 69 -4.21 1.77 12.90
C ILE A 69 -4.32 0.52 12.03
N PHE A 70 -4.58 -0.60 12.67
CA PHE A 70 -4.98 -1.83 11.99
C PHE A 70 -6.49 -1.92 11.93
N VAL A 71 -7.03 -2.13 10.73
CA VAL A 71 -8.46 -2.26 10.47
C VAL A 71 -8.76 -3.66 9.95
N GLU A 72 -9.73 -4.33 10.56
CA GLU A 72 -10.24 -5.64 10.15
C GLU A 72 -11.73 -5.53 9.80
N PRO A 73 -12.08 -5.27 8.52
CA PRO A 73 -13.48 -5.11 8.10
C PRO A 73 -14.38 -6.31 8.46
N ALA A 74 -13.85 -7.53 8.33
CA ALA A 74 -14.58 -8.76 8.66
C ALA A 74 -15.03 -8.83 10.14
N LYS A 75 -14.33 -8.13 11.04
CA LYS A 75 -14.65 -8.04 12.47
C LYS A 75 -15.24 -6.69 12.87
N LYS A 76 -15.36 -5.75 11.93
CA LYS A 76 -15.73 -4.34 12.18
C LYS A 76 -14.89 -3.72 13.30
N SER A 77 -13.58 -3.97 13.29
CA SER A 77 -12.65 -3.48 14.32
C SER A 77 -11.58 -2.57 13.72
N ALA A 78 -11.17 -1.58 14.52
CA ALA A 78 -10.00 -0.74 14.28
C ALA A 78 -9.23 -0.62 15.59
N VAL A 79 -7.92 -0.82 15.56
CA VAL A 79 -7.07 -0.84 16.77
C VAL A 79 -5.76 -0.13 16.49
N ASN A 80 -5.30 0.70 17.42
CA ASN A 80 -3.95 1.26 17.35
C ASN A 80 -2.91 0.16 17.63
N VAL A 81 -2.00 -0.08 16.69
CA VAL A 81 -1.05 -1.21 16.74
C VAL A 81 0.04 -1.05 17.78
N ARG A 82 0.24 0.16 18.34
CA ARG A 82 1.22 0.40 19.41
C ARG A 82 0.62 0.22 20.80
N SER A 83 -0.54 0.84 21.04
CA SER A 83 -1.19 0.87 22.35
C SER A 83 -2.17 -0.29 22.56
N GLY A 84 -2.67 -0.90 21.48
CA GLY A 84 -3.76 -1.87 21.54
C GLY A 84 -5.13 -1.24 21.76
N GLU A 85 -5.22 0.08 21.84
CA GLU A 85 -6.49 0.78 22.09
C GLU A 85 -7.44 0.68 20.88
N PRO A 86 -8.72 0.36 21.10
CA PRO A 86 -9.72 0.36 20.04
C PRO A 86 -9.96 1.78 19.53
N ARG A 87 -10.30 1.87 18.25
CA ARG A 87 -10.76 3.09 17.59
C ARG A 87 -12.14 2.84 16.99
N ASP A 88 -12.88 3.91 16.76
CA ASP A 88 -14.15 3.81 16.04
C ASP A 88 -13.91 3.31 14.62
N TYR A 89 -14.42 2.12 14.31
CA TYR A 89 -14.34 1.51 12.99
C TYR A 89 -15.02 2.36 11.91
N SER A 90 -16.08 3.10 12.27
CA SER A 90 -16.87 3.88 11.31
C SER A 90 -16.04 4.96 10.61
N ALA A 91 -15.02 5.48 11.29
CA ALA A 91 -14.08 6.46 10.75
C ALA A 91 -13.26 5.95 9.54
N TYR A 92 -13.24 4.63 9.30
CA TYR A 92 -12.46 4.00 8.23
C TYR A 92 -13.33 3.45 7.09
N ALA A 93 -14.62 3.82 7.02
CA ALA A 93 -15.53 3.31 6.00
C ALA A 93 -15.06 3.63 4.57
N GLU A 94 -14.64 4.87 4.31
CA GLU A 94 -14.16 5.29 3.00
C GLU A 94 -12.88 4.53 2.60
N MET A 95 -11.92 4.42 3.52
CA MET A 95 -10.69 3.67 3.29
C MET A 95 -10.97 2.19 3.02
N THR A 96 -11.92 1.60 3.75
CA THR A 96 -12.33 0.20 3.56
C THR A 96 -12.87 -0.04 2.16
N GLU A 97 -13.67 0.87 1.62
CA GLU A 97 -14.19 0.74 0.25
C GLU A 97 -13.07 0.88 -0.79
N ARG A 98 -12.11 1.80 -0.58
CA ARG A 98 -10.92 1.93 -1.44
C ARG A 98 -10.11 0.64 -1.44
N VAL A 99 -9.85 0.07 -0.27
CA VAL A 99 -9.09 -1.19 -0.11
C VAL A 99 -9.79 -2.34 -0.84
N LYS A 100 -11.11 -2.47 -0.67
CA LYS A 100 -11.91 -3.48 -1.36
C LYS A 100 -11.81 -3.33 -2.87
N LYS A 101 -11.93 -2.10 -3.38
CA LYS A 101 -11.81 -1.82 -4.82
C LYS A 101 -10.42 -2.15 -5.36
N THR A 102 -9.35 -1.82 -4.63
CA THR A 102 -7.99 -2.17 -5.05
C THR A 102 -7.79 -3.68 -5.16
N LEU A 103 -8.29 -4.46 -4.19
CA LEU A 103 -8.23 -5.92 -4.26
C LEU A 103 -9.07 -6.49 -5.41
N ASP A 104 -10.29 -5.98 -5.60
CA ASP A 104 -11.18 -6.39 -6.70
C ASP A 104 -10.55 -6.12 -8.09
N ILE A 105 -9.90 -4.97 -8.27
CA ILE A 105 -9.15 -4.67 -9.50
C ILE A 105 -7.99 -5.66 -9.68
N SER A 106 -7.20 -5.89 -8.62
CA SER A 106 -6.10 -6.85 -8.67
C SER A 106 -6.57 -8.25 -9.04
N ASP A 107 -7.73 -8.66 -8.52
CA ASP A 107 -8.31 -9.98 -8.76
C ASP A 107 -8.78 -10.11 -10.19
N LYS A 108 -9.51 -9.11 -10.71
CA LYS A 108 -9.98 -9.10 -12.10
C LYS A 108 -8.86 -9.12 -13.13
N ILE A 109 -7.76 -8.40 -12.87
CA ILE A 109 -6.60 -8.40 -13.76
C ILE A 109 -6.06 -9.82 -13.92
N LEU A 110 -5.99 -10.58 -12.83
CA LEU A 110 -5.48 -11.95 -12.83
C LEU A 110 -6.51 -12.97 -13.34
N GLU A 111 -7.76 -12.87 -12.90
CA GLU A 111 -8.85 -13.79 -13.25
C GLU A 111 -9.16 -13.78 -14.74
N TYR A 112 -9.16 -12.59 -15.35
CA TYR A 112 -9.55 -12.41 -16.76
C TYR A 112 -8.36 -12.18 -17.70
N ASP A 113 -7.12 -12.37 -17.22
CA ASP A 113 -5.90 -12.10 -17.99
C ASP A 113 -5.94 -10.75 -18.73
N LEU A 114 -6.16 -9.67 -17.98
CA LEU A 114 -6.42 -8.34 -18.57
C LEU A 114 -5.14 -7.61 -18.97
N MET A 115 -3.96 -8.09 -18.56
CA MET A 115 -2.68 -7.41 -18.84
C MET A 115 -2.44 -7.16 -20.34
N PRO A 116 -2.72 -8.09 -21.28
CA PRO A 116 -2.59 -7.85 -22.71
C PRO A 116 -3.50 -6.72 -23.23
N GLN A 117 -4.65 -6.48 -22.59
CA GLN A 117 -5.58 -5.42 -23.00
C GLN A 117 -5.18 -4.06 -22.40
N ILE A 118 -4.60 -4.08 -21.21
CA ILE A 118 -4.16 -2.87 -20.49
C ILE A 118 -2.87 -2.32 -21.11
N TYR A 119 -1.94 -3.18 -21.55
CA TYR A 119 -0.64 -2.75 -22.10
C TYR A 119 -0.72 -2.24 -23.55
N ASN A 120 -1.75 -2.66 -24.30
CA ASN A 120 -1.92 -2.28 -25.72
C ASN A 120 -2.73 -0.98 -25.93
N LYS A 121 -2.94 -0.20 -24.87
CA LYS A 121 -3.52 1.14 -24.91
C LYS A 121 -2.47 2.17 -24.57
#